data_AF-A0AAU6KQL9-F1
#
_entry.id   AF-A0AAU6KQL9-F1
#
_cell.length_a   1.000
_cell.length_b   1.000
_cell.length_c   1.000
_cell.angle_alpha   90.00
_cell.angle_beta   90.00
_cell.angle_gamma   90.00
#
_symmetry.space_group_name_H-M   'P 1'
#
loop_
_entity.id
_entity.type
_entity.pdbx_description
1 polymer ?
#
loop_
_entity_poly.entity_id
_entity_poly.type
_entity_poly.pdbx_seq_one_letter_code
_entity_poly.pdbx_strand_id
1 'polypeptide(L)'
;MPDGTAPTEVTGLIRRQQEAFATRCEPAEWRAYSHDPIQMDEPLRAAGFTAVGPTRTLLIAELGELVGEVAPARGMRVRKLGYGYRRLRELDHLVEACGPYARGLADIREDHGNLLNWGLNVQLLETETSIVGAGWAEAVGSTEFAAVRGLTGPHADFLPHWVRWARNSRNLHMGTGPAPDRRYLTAEAPTGPVLDALLAAGFRAVSTVRVYAWTPNGMPPASSRPVSMLFDDRDHDALCDEFKSLFAFNPSYTYYPAIDEPSDSVTWHVGDVTDTRHTYRLRRDLPDDHRVARLQDVIERGLRAHVRPGEQLYSVSWWHQGYRFDPTCVGGPGQPTWPGVACWEGEYYKLLTRDLRMGTFWHPWEESLCVFGAELLTEVEDDLTAILGTVMRRGGRNVGNVWTYESEGGP
;
A
#
# COMPACT_ATOMS: atom_id res chain seq x y z
N MET A 1 37.72 -13.56 -2.46
CA MET A 1 36.70 -13.37 -1.42
C MET A 1 37.15 -12.16 -0.63
N PRO A 2 36.45 -11.00 -0.67
CA PRO A 2 36.73 -9.93 0.27
C PRO A 2 36.23 -10.35 1.65
N ASP A 3 37.00 -9.95 2.66
CA ASP A 3 36.90 -10.34 4.06
C ASP A 3 35.50 -10.27 4.65
N GLY A 4 35.23 -11.23 5.54
CA GLY A 4 34.03 -11.27 6.37
C GLY A 4 33.84 -9.94 7.09
N THR A 5 32.64 -9.40 6.97
CA THR A 5 32.16 -8.22 7.69
C THR A 5 32.51 -8.39 9.17
N ALA A 6 33.28 -7.48 9.74
CA ALA A 6 33.81 -7.64 11.08
C ALA A 6 32.64 -7.67 12.10
N PRO A 7 32.74 -8.42 13.21
CA PRO A 7 31.68 -8.47 14.23
C PRO A 7 31.20 -7.10 14.73
N THR A 8 32.08 -6.09 14.70
CA THR A 8 31.78 -4.69 15.02
C THR A 8 30.83 -4.02 14.02
N GLU A 9 30.89 -4.39 12.75
CA GLU A 9 30.02 -3.87 11.69
C GLU A 9 28.59 -4.41 11.80
N VAL A 10 28.44 -5.68 12.20
CA VAL A 10 27.13 -6.32 12.46
C VAL A 10 26.42 -5.67 13.65
N THR A 11 27.12 -5.50 14.76
CA THR A 11 26.58 -4.79 15.94
C THR A 11 26.22 -3.34 15.59
N GLY A 12 27.05 -2.67 14.79
CA GLY A 12 26.75 -1.33 14.27
C GLY A 12 25.50 -1.30 13.40
N LEU A 13 25.29 -2.30 12.54
CA LEU A 13 24.09 -2.43 11.71
C LEU A 13 22.84 -2.64 12.56
N ILE A 14 22.87 -3.57 13.52
CA ILE A 14 21.74 -3.85 14.41
C ILE A 14 21.34 -2.60 15.19
N ARG A 15 22.32 -1.89 15.75
CA ARG A 15 22.07 -0.64 16.49
C ARG A 15 21.42 0.44 15.60
N ARG A 16 21.90 0.62 14.36
CA ARG A 16 21.29 1.58 13.42
C ARG A 16 19.84 1.22 13.11
N GLN A 17 19.52 -0.07 12.97
CA GLN A 17 18.14 -0.51 12.78
C GLN A 17 17.31 -0.21 14.04
N GLN A 18 17.78 -0.57 15.23
CA GLN A 18 17.08 -0.26 16.48
C GLN A 18 16.83 1.25 16.66
N GLU A 19 17.82 2.10 16.39
CA GLU A 19 17.69 3.56 16.45
C GLU A 19 16.64 4.07 15.46
N ALA A 20 16.63 3.55 14.24
CA ALA A 20 15.65 3.93 13.21
C ALA A 20 14.22 3.54 13.64
N PHE A 21 14.01 2.31 14.09
CA PHE A 21 12.71 1.83 14.55
C PHE A 21 12.25 2.51 15.85
N ALA A 22 13.17 2.78 16.80
CA ALA A 22 12.88 3.52 18.04
C ALA A 22 12.39 4.94 17.75
N THR A 23 13.02 5.63 16.80
CA THR A 23 12.65 7.01 16.41
C THR A 23 11.20 7.08 15.93
N ARG A 24 10.67 5.98 15.36
CA ARG A 24 9.29 5.86 14.87
C ARG A 24 8.34 5.16 15.85
N CYS A 25 8.82 4.75 17.03
CA CYS A 25 8.06 3.92 17.97
C CYS A 25 7.50 2.62 17.34
N GLU A 26 8.23 2.05 16.38
CA GLU A 26 7.84 0.87 15.63
C GLU A 26 8.56 -0.39 16.15
N PRO A 27 7.89 -1.55 16.22
CA PRO A 27 8.58 -2.82 16.43
C PRO A 27 9.40 -3.20 15.19
N ALA A 28 10.51 -3.89 15.41
CA ALA A 28 11.37 -4.41 14.35
C ALA A 28 11.27 -5.93 14.29
N GLU A 29 11.10 -6.47 13.08
CA GLU A 29 11.27 -7.90 12.80
C GLU A 29 12.51 -8.13 11.93
N TRP A 30 13.31 -9.12 12.31
CA TRP A 30 14.47 -9.56 11.55
C TRP A 30 14.34 -11.03 11.19
N ARG A 31 14.41 -11.35 9.90
CA ARG A 31 14.47 -12.73 9.40
C ARG A 31 15.93 -13.11 9.19
N ALA A 32 16.42 -14.10 9.95
CA ALA A 32 17.76 -14.64 9.81
C ALA A 32 17.70 -15.99 9.09
N TYR A 33 18.42 -16.12 7.98
CA TYR A 33 18.45 -17.34 7.19
C TYR A 33 19.73 -18.14 7.47
N SER A 34 19.64 -19.47 7.46
CA SER A 34 20.79 -20.33 7.72
C SER A 34 21.87 -20.24 6.64
N HIS A 35 21.52 -19.75 5.45
CA HIS A 35 22.45 -19.54 4.33
C HIS A 35 23.05 -18.12 4.33
N ASP A 36 22.67 -17.26 5.28
CA ASP A 36 23.28 -15.95 5.42
C ASP A 36 24.79 -16.11 5.70
N PRO A 37 25.65 -15.29 5.07
CA PRO A 37 27.10 -15.39 5.25
C PRO A 37 27.54 -15.10 6.68
N ILE A 38 26.69 -14.43 7.46
CA ILE A 38 26.90 -14.10 8.87
C ILE A 38 25.73 -14.67 9.66
N GLN A 39 26.05 -15.44 10.71
CA GLN A 39 25.03 -16.00 11.59
C GLN A 39 24.52 -14.93 12.56
N MET A 40 23.24 -14.56 12.40
CA MET A 40 22.64 -13.42 13.10
C MET A 40 22.02 -13.75 14.46
N ASP A 41 21.92 -15.03 14.85
CA ASP A 41 21.24 -15.47 16.08
C ASP A 41 21.84 -14.80 17.34
N GLU A 42 23.12 -15.04 17.60
CA GLU A 42 23.81 -14.51 18.77
C GLU A 42 23.87 -12.96 18.77
N PRO A 43 24.24 -12.27 17.67
CA PRO A 43 24.20 -10.81 17.62
C PRO A 43 22.83 -10.21 17.90
N LEU A 44 21.75 -10.78 17.35
CA LEU A 44 20.38 -10.27 17.55
C LEU A 44 19.93 -10.45 19.01
N ARG A 45 20.21 -11.61 19.62
CA ARG A 45 19.90 -11.84 21.04
C ARG A 45 20.69 -10.92 21.96
N ALA A 46 21.97 -10.71 21.68
CA ALA A 46 22.81 -9.79 22.43
C ALA A 46 22.28 -8.35 22.38
N ALA A 47 21.65 -7.97 21.26
CA ALA A 47 20.98 -6.67 21.10
C ALA A 47 19.55 -6.61 21.69
N GLY A 48 19.06 -7.68 22.32
CA GLY A 48 17.75 -7.71 22.96
C GLY A 48 16.59 -8.11 22.04
N PHE A 49 16.85 -8.62 20.83
CA PHE A 49 15.80 -9.26 20.05
C PHE A 49 15.43 -10.63 20.65
N THR A 50 14.16 -10.99 20.53
CA THR A 50 13.61 -12.27 20.98
C THR A 50 13.14 -13.09 19.78
N ALA A 51 13.41 -14.39 19.80
CA ALA A 51 12.98 -15.25 18.69
C ALA A 51 11.46 -15.49 18.74
N VAL A 52 10.78 -15.29 17.62
CA VAL A 52 9.32 -15.41 17.50
C VAL A 52 8.95 -16.64 16.67
N GLY A 53 8.06 -17.47 17.23
CA GLY A 53 7.54 -18.65 16.54
C GLY A 53 8.57 -19.79 16.35
N PRO A 54 8.18 -20.85 15.62
CA PRO A 54 9.06 -21.95 15.26
C PRO A 54 10.04 -21.54 14.15
N THR A 55 11.15 -22.27 14.06
CA THR A 55 12.03 -22.21 12.89
C THR A 55 11.28 -22.80 11.70
N ARG A 56 11.39 -22.16 10.53
CA ARG A 56 10.73 -22.61 9.30
C ARG A 56 11.76 -23.05 8.28
N THR A 57 11.40 -24.00 7.43
CA THR A 57 12.17 -24.37 6.25
C THR A 57 11.79 -23.43 5.12
N LEU A 58 12.80 -22.80 4.50
CA LEU A 58 12.66 -22.06 3.25
C LEU A 58 12.68 -23.05 2.09
N LEU A 59 11.63 -22.98 1.29
CA LEU A 59 11.34 -23.85 0.16
C LEU A 59 11.33 -23.02 -1.12
N ILE A 60 11.77 -23.64 -2.22
CA ILE A 60 11.68 -23.08 -3.56
C ILE A 60 11.21 -24.15 -4.55
N ALA A 61 10.46 -23.75 -5.57
CA ALA A 61 10.12 -24.58 -6.71
C ALA A 61 10.15 -23.74 -7.99
N GLU A 62 10.55 -24.34 -9.11
CA GLU A 62 10.37 -23.73 -10.41
C GLU A 62 8.90 -23.85 -10.85
N LEU A 63 8.31 -22.77 -11.35
CA LEU A 63 6.92 -22.78 -11.79
C LEU A 63 6.66 -23.80 -12.90
N GLY A 64 7.67 -24.16 -13.68
CA GLY A 64 7.62 -25.19 -14.72
C GLY A 64 7.52 -26.62 -14.18
N GLU A 65 8.03 -26.85 -12.97
CA GLU A 65 8.10 -28.17 -12.32
C GLU A 65 6.89 -28.45 -11.42
N LEU A 66 6.21 -27.38 -10.97
CA LEU A 66 4.94 -27.47 -10.26
C LEU A 66 3.80 -27.84 -11.22
N VAL A 67 3.76 -29.11 -11.65
CA VAL A 67 2.75 -29.62 -12.59
C VAL A 67 1.93 -30.73 -11.94
N GLY A 68 0.65 -30.44 -11.76
CA GLY A 68 -0.38 -31.40 -11.38
C GLY A 68 -1.69 -30.66 -11.17
N GLU A 69 -2.75 -31.03 -11.90
CA GLU A 69 -4.10 -30.64 -11.49
C GLU A 69 -4.43 -31.41 -10.21
N VAL A 70 -4.08 -30.83 -9.07
CA VAL A 70 -4.55 -31.32 -7.77
C VAL A 70 -6.00 -30.85 -7.64
N ALA A 71 -6.92 -31.73 -8.01
CA ALA A 71 -8.34 -31.44 -7.88
C ALA A 71 -8.74 -31.52 -6.40
N PRO A 72 -9.51 -30.54 -5.91
CA PRO A 72 -9.99 -30.57 -4.53
C PRO A 72 -10.87 -31.81 -4.30
N ALA A 73 -10.93 -32.27 -3.06
CA ALA A 73 -11.78 -33.38 -2.66
C ALA A 73 -13.25 -33.15 -3.07
N ARG A 74 -13.98 -34.24 -3.31
CA ARG A 74 -15.39 -34.17 -3.74
C ARG A 74 -16.23 -33.29 -2.79
N GLY A 75 -16.96 -32.33 -3.36
CA GLY A 75 -17.80 -31.39 -2.60
C GLY A 75 -17.05 -30.14 -2.12
N MET A 76 -15.74 -30.05 -2.40
CA MET A 76 -14.95 -28.86 -2.17
C MET A 76 -14.63 -28.17 -3.50
N ARG A 77 -14.43 -26.86 -3.43
CA ARG A 77 -13.97 -26.05 -4.56
C ARG A 77 -12.93 -25.04 -4.11
N VAL A 78 -11.95 -24.78 -4.98
CA VAL A 78 -11.03 -23.68 -4.81
C VAL A 78 -11.63 -22.43 -5.43
N ARG A 79 -11.68 -21.34 -4.68
CA ARG A 79 -12.15 -20.02 -5.14
C ARG A 79 -11.17 -18.93 -4.74
N LYS A 80 -10.86 -18.05 -5.68
CA LYS A 80 -10.12 -16.83 -5.39
C LYS A 80 -10.95 -15.90 -4.51
N LEU A 81 -10.37 -15.33 -3.45
CA LEU A 81 -10.99 -14.26 -2.69
C LEU A 81 -11.18 -13.03 -3.60
N GLY A 82 -12.42 -12.55 -3.71
CA GLY A 82 -12.79 -11.39 -4.51
C GLY A 82 -13.32 -10.25 -3.67
N TYR A 83 -13.61 -9.12 -4.32
CA TYR A 83 -14.23 -7.95 -3.70
C TYR A 83 -15.58 -8.27 -3.06
N GLY A 84 -15.89 -7.63 -1.92
CA GLY A 84 -17.18 -7.77 -1.23
C GLY A 84 -17.47 -9.17 -0.71
N TYR A 85 -16.42 -9.95 -0.40
CA TYR A 85 -16.58 -11.30 0.11
C TYR A 85 -17.32 -11.30 1.45
N ARG A 86 -18.50 -11.91 1.50
CA ARG A 86 -19.42 -11.76 2.65
C ARG A 86 -19.01 -12.52 3.92
N ARG A 87 -18.07 -13.47 3.84
CA ARG A 87 -17.66 -14.33 4.96
C ARG A 87 -16.25 -14.01 5.48
N LEU A 88 -15.82 -12.75 5.40
CA LEU A 88 -14.48 -12.34 5.87
C LEU A 88 -14.22 -12.72 7.33
N ARG A 89 -15.22 -12.58 8.22
CA ARG A 89 -15.08 -12.98 9.63
C ARG A 89 -14.79 -14.47 9.81
N GLU A 90 -15.41 -15.33 8.99
CA GLU A 90 -15.15 -16.77 9.01
C GLU A 90 -13.71 -17.06 8.56
N LEU A 91 -13.24 -16.36 7.51
CA LEU A 91 -11.86 -16.45 7.05
C LEU A 91 -10.88 -15.99 8.12
N ASP A 92 -11.14 -14.86 8.76
CA ASP A 92 -10.26 -14.30 9.80
C ASP A 92 -10.14 -15.28 10.98
N HIS A 93 -11.26 -15.85 11.46
CA HIS A 93 -11.23 -16.89 12.50
C HIS A 93 -10.45 -18.15 12.09
N LEU A 94 -10.62 -18.62 10.85
CA LEU A 94 -9.87 -19.77 10.33
C LEU A 94 -8.36 -19.47 10.31
N VAL A 95 -7.98 -18.29 9.83
CA VAL A 95 -6.58 -17.86 9.74
C VAL A 95 -5.97 -17.71 11.14
N GLU A 96 -6.68 -17.14 12.10
CA GLU A 96 -6.18 -17.03 13.48
C GLU A 96 -5.92 -18.41 14.12
N ALA A 97 -6.75 -19.40 13.82
CA ALA A 97 -6.65 -20.74 14.40
C ALA A 97 -5.48 -21.59 13.87
N CYS A 98 -4.96 -21.28 12.67
CA CYS A 98 -3.99 -22.14 11.97
C CYS A 98 -2.55 -21.58 11.88
N GLY A 99 -2.28 -20.42 12.48
CA GLY A 99 -0.94 -19.83 12.51
C GLY A 99 0.10 -20.72 13.24
N PRO A 100 1.40 -20.39 13.17
CA PRO A 100 1.98 -19.16 12.64
C PRO A 100 2.38 -19.24 11.15
N TYR A 101 2.26 -18.12 10.44
CA TYR A 101 2.56 -17.99 9.01
C TYR A 101 3.88 -17.26 8.75
N ALA A 102 4.41 -17.36 7.53
CA ALA A 102 5.57 -16.58 7.09
C ALA A 102 5.29 -15.07 7.22
N ARG A 103 4.06 -14.68 6.85
CA ARG A 103 3.48 -13.34 7.05
C ARG A 103 1.96 -13.47 7.10
N GLY A 104 1.32 -12.88 8.10
CA GLY A 104 -0.12 -13.01 8.35
C GLY A 104 -0.96 -12.40 7.23
N LEU A 105 -2.17 -12.95 7.00
CA LEU A 105 -3.07 -12.41 5.97
C LEU A 105 -3.52 -10.98 6.29
N ALA A 106 -3.72 -10.66 7.58
CA ALA A 106 -4.09 -9.31 8.03
C ALA A 106 -3.01 -8.28 7.66
N ASP A 107 -1.74 -8.57 7.94
CA ASP A 107 -0.61 -7.69 7.58
C ASP A 107 -0.54 -7.43 6.07
N ILE A 108 -0.67 -8.49 5.27
CA ILE A 108 -0.58 -8.35 3.82
C ILE A 108 -1.82 -7.61 3.27
N ARG A 109 -3.00 -7.80 3.85
CA ARG A 109 -4.20 -7.04 3.48
C ARG A 109 -4.05 -5.55 3.78
N GLU A 110 -3.45 -5.18 4.91
CA GLU A 110 -3.14 -3.78 5.22
C GLU A 110 -2.15 -3.20 4.20
N ASP A 111 -1.10 -3.96 3.84
CA ASP A 111 -0.02 -3.48 2.97
C ASP A 111 -0.40 -3.47 1.48
N HIS A 112 -1.27 -4.39 1.02
CA HIS A 112 -1.71 -4.51 -0.38
C HIS A 112 -3.11 -3.95 -0.64
N GLY A 113 -3.91 -3.72 0.40
CA GLY A 113 -5.33 -3.35 0.31
C GLY A 113 -6.11 -4.14 -0.74
N ASN A 114 -6.52 -3.42 -1.78
CA ASN A 114 -7.36 -3.87 -2.88
C ASN A 114 -6.61 -4.68 -3.97
N LEU A 115 -5.28 -4.79 -3.86
CA LEU A 115 -4.44 -5.55 -4.78
C LEU A 115 -4.52 -7.07 -4.58
N LEU A 116 -5.57 -7.58 -3.90
CA LEU A 116 -5.93 -9.02 -3.81
C LEU A 116 -5.99 -9.74 -5.16
N ASN A 117 -5.98 -8.98 -6.27
CA ASN A 117 -5.94 -9.51 -7.61
C ASN A 117 -4.60 -9.35 -8.34
N TRP A 118 -3.76 -8.38 -7.96
CA TRP A 118 -2.58 -7.95 -8.72
C TRP A 118 -1.27 -8.22 -7.99
N GLY A 119 -1.17 -7.86 -6.71
CA GLY A 119 0.05 -8.07 -5.90
C GLY A 119 -0.06 -9.27 -4.96
N LEU A 120 -1.27 -9.57 -4.53
CA LEU A 120 -1.63 -10.65 -3.62
C LEU A 120 -2.61 -11.59 -4.35
N ASN A 121 -2.60 -12.86 -4.02
CA ASN A 121 -3.56 -13.85 -4.51
C ASN A 121 -3.95 -14.79 -3.39
N VAL A 122 -5.19 -14.64 -2.90
CA VAL A 122 -5.75 -15.45 -1.83
C VAL A 122 -6.68 -16.50 -2.43
N GLN A 123 -6.43 -17.76 -2.11
CA GLN A 123 -7.27 -18.89 -2.47
C GLN A 123 -8.00 -19.41 -1.24
N LEU A 124 -9.28 -19.73 -1.43
CA LEU A 124 -10.16 -20.32 -0.43
C LEU A 124 -10.53 -21.72 -0.88
N LEU A 125 -10.44 -22.69 0.02
CA LEU A 125 -11.05 -23.99 -0.14
C LEU A 125 -12.40 -23.97 0.57
N GLU A 126 -13.48 -24.10 -0.19
CA GLU A 126 -14.84 -23.96 0.31
C GLU A 126 -15.64 -25.25 0.11
N THR A 127 -16.50 -25.55 1.08
CA THR A 127 -17.68 -26.40 0.87
C THR A 127 -18.86 -25.53 0.46
N GLU A 128 -20.06 -26.11 0.33
CA GLU A 128 -21.28 -25.33 0.14
C GLU A 128 -21.54 -24.35 1.29
N THR A 129 -21.17 -24.70 2.53
CA THR A 129 -21.57 -23.97 3.74
C THR A 129 -20.43 -23.32 4.50
N SER A 130 -19.18 -23.70 4.26
CA SER A 130 -18.03 -23.23 5.07
C SER A 130 -16.76 -23.00 4.26
N ILE A 131 -15.83 -22.25 4.86
CA ILE A 131 -14.43 -22.15 4.46
C ILE A 131 -13.67 -23.22 5.26
N VAL A 132 -13.04 -24.15 4.56
CA VAL A 132 -12.28 -25.26 5.18
C VAL A 132 -10.78 -25.12 5.00
N GLY A 133 -10.34 -24.17 4.17
CA GLY A 133 -8.94 -23.86 3.98
C GLY A 133 -8.75 -22.49 3.34
N ALA A 134 -7.61 -21.87 3.60
CA ALA A 134 -7.17 -20.65 2.94
C ALA A 134 -5.66 -20.68 2.73
N GLY A 135 -5.21 -19.99 1.69
CA GLY A 135 -3.81 -19.75 1.44
C GLY A 135 -3.64 -18.43 0.70
N TRP A 136 -2.47 -17.82 0.83
CA TRP A 136 -2.16 -16.59 0.12
C TRP A 136 -0.72 -16.52 -0.35
N ALA A 137 -0.55 -16.02 -1.56
CA ALA A 137 0.74 -15.77 -2.18
C ALA A 137 0.86 -14.33 -2.65
N GLU A 138 2.05 -13.74 -2.54
CA GLU A 138 2.34 -12.39 -2.99
C GLU A 138 3.47 -12.32 -4.01
N ALA A 139 3.40 -11.29 -4.83
CA ALA A 139 4.46 -10.83 -5.70
C ALA A 139 5.64 -10.34 -4.88
N VAL A 140 6.86 -10.80 -5.17
CA VAL A 140 8.06 -10.28 -4.51
C VAL A 140 8.66 -9.17 -5.37
N GLY A 141 8.10 -7.96 -5.25
CA GLY A 141 8.57 -6.77 -5.98
C GLY A 141 8.72 -6.99 -7.48
N SER A 142 9.81 -6.49 -8.05
CA SER A 142 10.19 -6.68 -9.45
C SER A 142 11.07 -7.92 -9.70
N THR A 143 11.08 -8.87 -8.75
CA THR A 143 11.91 -10.08 -8.87
C THR A 143 11.19 -11.18 -9.65
N GLU A 144 11.93 -12.24 -9.97
CA GLU A 144 11.40 -13.47 -10.58
C GLU A 144 10.62 -14.37 -9.61
N PHE A 145 10.43 -13.95 -8.36
CA PHE A 145 9.83 -14.74 -7.30
C PHE A 145 8.39 -14.31 -7.00
N ALA A 146 7.53 -15.31 -6.78
CA ALA A 146 6.32 -15.17 -5.97
C ALA A 146 6.53 -15.95 -4.66
N ALA A 147 5.91 -15.50 -3.57
CA ALA A 147 6.06 -16.12 -2.25
C ALA A 147 4.71 -16.52 -1.66
N VAL A 148 4.55 -17.80 -1.33
CA VAL A 148 3.46 -18.30 -0.49
C VAL A 148 3.74 -17.83 0.94
N ARG A 149 2.85 -17.01 1.49
CA ARG A 149 3.03 -16.38 2.80
C ARG A 149 2.26 -17.06 3.92
N GLY A 150 1.21 -17.81 3.58
CA GLY A 150 0.52 -18.67 4.53
C GLY A 150 -0.42 -19.66 3.88
N LEU A 151 -0.66 -20.75 4.62
CA LEU A 151 -1.50 -21.88 4.30
C LEU A 151 -2.12 -22.35 5.62
N THR A 152 -3.44 -22.44 5.70
CA THR A 152 -4.14 -22.91 6.92
C THR A 152 -4.11 -24.44 7.07
N GLY A 153 -3.52 -25.15 6.10
CA GLY A 153 -3.47 -26.60 6.04
C GLY A 153 -2.68 -27.10 4.82
N PRO A 154 -2.55 -28.42 4.63
CA PRO A 154 -1.78 -29.04 3.54
C PRO A 154 -2.52 -28.95 2.18
N HIS A 155 -2.92 -27.74 1.77
CA HIS A 155 -3.75 -27.48 0.59
C HIS A 155 -2.91 -27.26 -0.66
N ALA A 156 -2.31 -28.34 -1.18
CA ALA A 156 -1.58 -28.30 -2.46
C ALA A 156 -2.49 -27.92 -3.65
N ASP A 157 -3.81 -28.06 -3.51
CA ASP A 157 -4.84 -27.66 -4.49
C ASP A 157 -4.76 -26.18 -4.89
N PHE A 158 -4.13 -25.32 -4.08
CA PHE A 158 -3.93 -23.91 -4.42
C PHE A 158 -2.80 -23.67 -5.43
N LEU A 159 -1.85 -24.61 -5.55
CA LEU A 159 -0.64 -24.43 -6.37
C LEU A 159 -0.95 -24.15 -7.85
N PRO A 160 -1.86 -24.88 -8.53
CA PRO A 160 -2.18 -24.59 -9.93
C PRO A 160 -2.71 -23.16 -10.15
N HIS A 161 -3.46 -22.64 -9.17
CA HIS A 161 -4.00 -21.28 -9.21
C HIS A 161 -2.88 -20.24 -9.03
N TRP A 162 -1.95 -20.47 -8.11
CA TRP A 162 -0.79 -19.58 -7.92
C TRP A 162 0.22 -19.65 -9.06
N VAL A 163 0.47 -20.82 -9.66
CA VAL A 163 1.31 -20.95 -10.85
C VAL A 163 0.71 -20.15 -12.01
N ARG A 164 -0.59 -20.31 -12.28
CA ARG A 164 -1.29 -19.54 -13.32
C ARG A 164 -1.26 -18.03 -13.02
N TRP A 165 -1.49 -17.65 -11.77
CA TRP A 165 -1.44 -16.26 -11.35
C TRP A 165 -0.04 -15.67 -11.51
N ALA A 166 1.01 -16.32 -10.99
CA ALA A 166 2.38 -15.83 -11.04
C ALA A 166 2.92 -15.71 -12.47
N ARG A 167 2.55 -16.62 -13.39
CA ARG A 167 2.89 -16.51 -14.82
C ARG A 167 2.20 -15.36 -15.54
N ASN A 168 1.10 -14.83 -14.99
CA ASN A 168 0.37 -13.71 -15.58
C ASN A 168 0.99 -12.36 -15.19
N SER A 169 2.31 -12.21 -15.36
CA SER A 169 3.09 -11.08 -14.84
C SER A 169 2.61 -9.71 -15.31
N ARG A 170 2.03 -9.60 -16.51
CA ARG A 170 1.51 -8.32 -17.04
C ARG A 170 0.42 -7.70 -16.16
N ASN A 171 -0.39 -8.53 -15.51
CA ASN A 171 -1.44 -8.08 -14.59
C ASN A 171 -0.95 -7.91 -13.15
N LEU A 172 0.35 -8.14 -12.87
CA LEU A 172 0.93 -8.02 -11.54
C LEU A 172 1.92 -6.85 -11.43
N HIS A 173 2.18 -6.18 -12.55
CA HIS A 173 3.19 -5.13 -12.66
C HIS A 173 2.51 -3.77 -12.83
N MET A 174 2.57 -2.97 -11.77
CA MET A 174 2.10 -1.56 -11.76
C MET A 174 3.23 -0.57 -12.11
N GLY A 175 4.39 -1.06 -12.56
CA GLY A 175 5.56 -0.25 -12.88
C GLY A 175 5.69 0.10 -14.36
N THR A 176 6.60 1.01 -14.68
CA THR A 176 6.87 1.51 -16.05
C THR A 176 7.82 0.60 -16.87
N GLY A 177 8.38 -0.45 -16.26
CA GLY A 177 9.26 -1.43 -16.92
C GLY A 177 8.53 -2.65 -17.52
N PRO A 178 9.24 -3.56 -18.20
CA PRO A 178 8.67 -4.86 -18.57
C PRO A 178 8.26 -5.62 -17.30
N ALA A 179 7.09 -6.26 -17.35
CA ALA A 179 6.65 -7.11 -16.25
C ALA A 179 7.70 -8.20 -15.98
N PRO A 180 8.06 -8.47 -14.70
CA PRO A 180 9.10 -9.45 -14.39
C PRO A 180 8.65 -10.85 -14.81
N ASP A 181 9.53 -11.58 -15.49
CA ASP A 181 9.30 -12.99 -15.79
C ASP A 181 9.44 -13.79 -14.50
N ARG A 182 8.30 -14.25 -13.96
CA ARG A 182 8.31 -14.99 -12.70
C ARG A 182 8.59 -16.45 -13.01
N ARG A 183 9.65 -16.96 -12.38
CA ARG A 183 10.16 -18.32 -12.60
C ARG A 183 10.04 -19.20 -11.38
N TYR A 184 9.98 -18.61 -10.18
CA TYR A 184 10.02 -19.36 -8.93
C TYR A 184 8.87 -19.04 -8.00
N LEU A 185 8.41 -20.07 -7.29
CA LEU A 185 7.54 -19.95 -6.12
C LEU A 185 8.34 -20.32 -4.88
N THR A 186 8.33 -19.46 -3.87
CA THR A 186 8.94 -19.73 -2.56
C THR A 186 7.87 -19.93 -1.50
N ALA A 187 8.21 -20.66 -0.45
CA ALA A 187 7.36 -20.84 0.71
C ALA A 187 8.21 -20.98 1.97
N GLU A 188 7.65 -20.60 3.12
CA GLU A 188 8.23 -20.91 4.43
C GLU A 188 7.22 -21.72 5.24
N ALA A 189 7.62 -22.89 5.73
CA ALA A 189 6.76 -23.72 6.55
C ALA A 189 7.52 -24.30 7.75
N PRO A 190 6.93 -24.32 8.96
CA PRO A 190 7.49 -25.11 10.05
C PRO A 190 7.36 -26.61 9.75
N THR A 191 8.08 -27.45 10.49
CA THR A 191 7.91 -28.90 10.43
C THR A 191 6.45 -29.28 10.69
N GLY A 192 5.87 -30.08 9.79
CA GLY A 192 4.49 -30.54 9.90
C GLY A 192 3.82 -30.72 8.53
N PRO A 193 2.50 -30.95 8.51
CA PRO A 193 1.77 -31.36 7.31
C PRO A 193 1.90 -30.39 6.13
N VAL A 194 2.00 -29.09 6.38
CA VAL A 194 2.17 -28.08 5.32
C VAL A 194 3.52 -28.24 4.63
N LEU A 195 4.60 -28.45 5.39
CA LEU A 195 5.93 -28.70 4.83
C LEU A 195 5.93 -29.97 4.00
N ASP A 196 5.35 -31.06 4.53
CA ASP A 196 5.28 -32.35 3.84
C ASP A 196 4.51 -32.24 2.52
N ALA A 197 3.39 -31.52 2.52
CA ALA A 197 2.58 -31.30 1.32
C ALA A 197 3.32 -30.47 0.25
N LEU A 198 4.07 -29.43 0.66
CA LEU A 198 4.85 -28.62 -0.28
C LEU A 198 6.02 -29.42 -0.87
N LEU A 199 6.73 -30.21 -0.06
CA LEU A 199 7.79 -31.10 -0.54
C LEU A 199 7.24 -32.14 -1.53
N ALA A 200 6.10 -32.78 -1.20
CA ALA A 200 5.44 -33.73 -2.09
C ALA A 200 4.95 -33.09 -3.40
N ALA A 201 4.63 -31.79 -3.37
CA ALA A 201 4.21 -31.04 -4.54
C ALA A 201 5.38 -30.54 -5.42
N GLY A 202 6.63 -30.87 -5.08
CA GLY A 202 7.81 -30.56 -5.89
C GLY A 202 8.64 -29.38 -5.39
N PHE A 203 8.36 -28.83 -4.20
CA PHE A 203 9.28 -27.88 -3.58
C PHE A 203 10.55 -28.58 -3.06
N ARG A 204 11.66 -27.87 -3.12
CA ARG A 204 12.94 -28.28 -2.51
C ARG A 204 13.29 -27.37 -1.33
N ALA A 205 13.75 -27.97 -0.23
CA ALA A 205 14.30 -27.25 0.90
C ALA A 205 15.67 -26.67 0.55
N VAL A 206 15.89 -25.39 0.84
CA VAL A 206 17.14 -24.69 0.51
C VAL A 206 17.80 -24.00 1.71
N SER A 207 17.04 -23.67 2.75
CA SER A 207 17.55 -23.05 3.97
C SER A 207 16.54 -23.19 5.11
N THR A 208 16.90 -22.73 6.31
CA THR A 208 15.95 -22.46 7.38
C THR A 208 15.91 -20.96 7.68
N VAL A 209 14.80 -20.49 8.22
CA VAL A 209 14.60 -19.10 8.65
C VAL A 209 14.14 -19.07 10.10
N ARG A 210 14.73 -18.16 10.87
CA ARG A 210 14.34 -17.82 12.23
C ARG A 210 13.98 -16.34 12.29
N VAL A 211 12.81 -16.03 12.84
CA VAL A 211 12.35 -14.65 13.00
C VAL A 211 12.69 -14.16 14.40
N TYR A 212 13.21 -12.96 14.49
CA TYR A 212 13.55 -12.25 15.71
C TYR A 212 12.76 -10.95 15.76
N ALA A 213 12.12 -10.65 16.89
CA ALA A 213 11.40 -9.40 17.10
C ALA A 213 12.02 -8.59 18.22
N TRP A 214 12.01 -7.28 18.06
CA TRP A 214 12.42 -6.32 19.06
C TRP A 214 11.40 -5.18 19.11
N THR A 215 11.11 -4.69 20.31
CA THR A 215 10.21 -3.57 20.52
C THR A 215 10.98 -2.48 21.27
N PRO A 216 10.90 -1.21 20.84
CA PRO A 216 11.51 -0.11 21.58
C PRO A 216 11.03 -0.06 23.04
N ASN A 217 11.93 0.34 23.94
CA ASN A 217 11.56 0.54 25.34
C ASN A 217 10.79 1.87 25.48
N GLY A 218 9.60 1.81 26.07
CA GLY A 218 8.78 2.98 26.34
C GLY A 218 7.82 3.31 25.20
N MET A 219 6.59 3.67 25.59
CA MET A 219 5.38 3.79 24.77
C MET A 219 4.95 2.45 24.13
N PRO A 220 3.64 2.09 24.15
CA PRO A 220 3.17 0.91 23.43
C PRO A 220 3.53 1.02 21.94
N PRO A 221 3.91 -0.08 21.28
CA PRO A 221 4.21 -0.07 19.85
C PRO A 221 3.02 0.49 19.07
N ALA A 222 3.31 1.24 18.00
CA ALA A 222 2.29 1.78 17.12
C ALA A 222 1.29 0.68 16.73
N SER A 223 0.00 0.90 17.04
CA SER A 223 -1.06 -0.08 16.78
C SER A 223 -1.58 -0.07 15.35
N SER A 224 -1.08 0.85 14.51
CA SER A 224 -1.49 1.06 13.13
C SER A 224 -0.28 1.25 12.22
N ARG A 225 -0.42 0.83 10.96
CA ARG A 225 0.60 1.06 9.93
C ARG A 225 0.71 2.57 9.62
N PRO A 226 1.91 3.09 9.31
CA PRO A 226 2.08 4.46 8.82
C PRO A 226 1.26 4.78 7.58
N VAL A 227 1.03 3.77 6.73
CA VAL A 227 0.18 3.84 5.54
C VAL A 227 -0.69 2.60 5.53
N SER A 228 -2.00 2.79 5.38
CA SER A 228 -2.96 1.72 5.09
C SER A 228 -3.68 2.07 3.79
N MET A 229 -3.79 1.10 2.89
CA MET A 229 -4.63 1.27 1.71
C MET A 229 -6.10 1.15 2.10
N LEU A 230 -6.91 2.12 1.68
CA LEU A 230 -8.35 2.15 1.93
C LEU A 230 -9.05 1.25 0.91
N PHE A 231 -9.52 0.10 1.39
CA PHE A 231 -10.18 -0.89 0.56
C PHE A 231 -11.32 -1.59 1.28
N ASP A 232 -12.55 -1.54 0.71
CA ASP A 232 -13.77 -2.05 1.36
C ASP A 232 -13.83 -1.57 2.82
N ASP A 233 -13.35 -0.34 3.00
CA ASP A 233 -13.10 0.28 4.28
C ASP A 233 -14.29 1.19 4.56
N ARG A 234 -14.99 0.90 5.66
CA ARG A 234 -16.19 1.66 6.02
C ARG A 234 -15.91 3.13 6.28
N ASP A 235 -14.71 3.45 6.77
CA ASP A 235 -14.31 4.83 7.03
C ASP A 235 -14.04 5.56 5.71
N HIS A 236 -13.55 4.86 4.69
CA HIS A 236 -13.43 5.39 3.32
C HIS A 236 -14.78 5.70 2.68
N ASP A 237 -15.73 4.75 2.72
CA ASP A 237 -17.06 4.96 2.14
C ASP A 237 -17.77 6.11 2.85
N ALA A 238 -17.70 6.14 4.19
CA ALA A 238 -18.25 7.24 4.99
C ALA A 238 -17.61 8.58 4.64
N LEU A 239 -16.28 8.65 4.52
CA LEU A 239 -15.58 9.88 4.11
C LEU A 239 -16.01 10.34 2.71
N CYS A 240 -16.14 9.42 1.76
CA CYS A 240 -16.59 9.74 0.41
C CYS A 240 -18.01 10.29 0.38
N ASP A 241 -18.92 9.74 1.17
CA ASP A 241 -20.31 10.18 1.25
C ASP A 241 -20.45 11.49 2.02
N GLU A 242 -19.70 11.67 3.11
CA GLU A 242 -19.59 12.96 3.82
C GLU A 242 -19.04 14.05 2.90
N PHE A 243 -17.99 13.78 2.12
CA PHE A 243 -17.44 14.72 1.15
C PHE A 243 -18.47 15.10 0.09
N LYS A 244 -19.19 14.12 -0.47
CA LYS A 244 -20.25 14.38 -1.46
C LYS A 244 -21.34 15.26 -0.88
N SER A 245 -21.77 14.98 0.35
CA SER A 245 -22.81 15.75 1.02
C SER A 245 -22.36 17.16 1.37
N LEU A 246 -21.13 17.32 1.86
CA LEU A 246 -20.63 18.60 2.37
C LEU A 246 -20.31 19.59 1.25
N PHE A 247 -19.68 19.11 0.17
CA PHE A 247 -19.23 19.96 -0.95
C PHE A 247 -20.05 19.76 -2.22
N ALA A 248 -21.25 19.17 -2.12
CA ALA A 248 -22.14 18.89 -3.25
C ALA A 248 -21.43 18.25 -4.45
N PHE A 249 -20.50 17.32 -4.20
CA PHE A 249 -19.61 16.78 -5.24
C PHE A 249 -20.42 16.16 -6.39
N ASN A 250 -20.34 16.80 -7.55
CA ASN A 250 -21.06 16.45 -8.77
C ASN A 250 -20.06 16.31 -9.93
N PRO A 251 -19.48 15.12 -10.13
CA PRO A 251 -18.43 14.93 -11.12
C PRO A 251 -18.95 15.14 -12.55
N SER A 252 -18.27 16.01 -13.31
CA SER A 252 -18.59 16.25 -14.73
C SER A 252 -17.33 16.54 -15.55
N TYR A 253 -17.32 16.10 -16.81
CA TYR A 253 -16.28 16.41 -17.78
C TYR A 253 -16.60 17.66 -18.62
N THR A 254 -17.72 18.33 -18.33
CA THR A 254 -18.22 19.51 -19.10
C THR A 254 -18.78 20.64 -18.23
N TYR A 255 -19.07 20.39 -16.95
CA TYR A 255 -19.66 21.35 -16.04
C TYR A 255 -18.72 21.54 -14.86
N TYR A 256 -18.27 22.78 -14.64
CA TYR A 256 -17.29 23.14 -13.61
C TYR A 256 -17.82 24.28 -12.74
N PRO A 257 -17.48 24.34 -11.44
CA PRO A 257 -16.70 23.36 -10.69
C PRO A 257 -17.50 22.11 -10.34
N ALA A 258 -16.80 21.01 -10.02
CA ALA A 258 -17.42 19.76 -9.57
C ALA A 258 -17.75 19.72 -8.07
N ILE A 259 -17.43 20.78 -7.32
CA ILE A 259 -17.77 20.94 -5.90
C ILE A 259 -18.25 22.36 -5.62
N ASP A 260 -19.09 22.50 -4.61
CA ASP A 260 -19.33 23.77 -3.92
C ASP A 260 -18.11 24.05 -3.04
N GLU A 261 -17.19 24.88 -3.56
CA GLU A 261 -15.95 25.21 -2.87
C GLU A 261 -16.24 25.95 -1.54
N PRO A 262 -15.60 25.58 -0.42
CA PRO A 262 -15.80 26.24 0.87
C PRO A 262 -15.48 27.73 0.86
N SER A 263 -16.02 28.52 1.78
CA SER A 263 -15.72 29.96 1.86
C SER A 263 -14.24 30.26 2.10
N ASP A 264 -13.57 29.38 2.84
CA ASP A 264 -12.14 29.38 3.11
C ASP A 264 -11.40 28.49 2.10
N SER A 265 -11.61 28.77 0.80
CA SER A 265 -10.92 28.11 -0.30
C SER A 265 -10.26 29.10 -1.25
N VAL A 266 -9.22 28.61 -1.92
CA VAL A 266 -8.59 29.27 -3.06
C VAL A 266 -8.34 28.21 -4.12
N THR A 267 -8.69 28.54 -5.36
CA THR A 267 -8.53 27.64 -6.50
C THR A 267 -7.64 28.27 -7.55
N TRP A 268 -6.66 27.51 -8.02
CA TRP A 268 -5.74 27.90 -9.07
C TRP A 268 -5.90 27.01 -10.29
N HIS A 269 -5.58 27.56 -11.45
CA HIS A 269 -5.38 26.81 -12.66
C HIS A 269 -3.97 26.20 -12.58
N VAL A 270 -3.86 24.88 -12.66
CA VAL A 270 -2.56 24.20 -12.70
C VAL A 270 -1.97 24.22 -14.11
N GLY A 271 -2.81 24.42 -15.13
CA GLY A 271 -2.44 24.37 -16.55
C GLY A 271 -2.13 22.97 -17.02
N ASP A 272 -1.61 22.87 -18.25
CA ASP A 272 -1.25 21.61 -18.92
C ASP A 272 -0.23 20.81 -18.07
N VAL A 273 -0.70 20.15 -17.01
CA VAL A 273 -0.12 18.92 -16.48
C VAL A 273 -0.12 17.86 -17.59
N THR A 274 -0.86 18.12 -18.68
CA THR A 274 -1.16 17.30 -19.85
C THR A 274 -0.27 17.53 -21.09
N ASP A 275 0.72 18.46 -21.09
CA ASP A 275 1.81 18.39 -22.11
C ASP A 275 2.68 17.14 -21.92
N THR A 276 2.37 16.33 -20.90
CA THR A 276 2.55 14.89 -21.00
C THR A 276 1.44 14.24 -21.81
N ARG A 277 1.55 14.25 -23.15
CA ARG A 277 1.10 13.12 -24.00
C ARG A 277 1.88 11.82 -23.70
N HIS A 278 2.36 11.68 -22.47
CA HIS A 278 3.16 10.59 -21.95
C HIS A 278 2.28 9.80 -20.98
N THR A 279 1.53 8.85 -21.56
CA THR A 279 1.13 7.58 -20.95
C THR A 279 1.38 7.47 -19.44
N TYR A 280 0.39 7.82 -18.61
CA TYR A 280 0.30 7.44 -17.19
C TYR A 280 1.58 7.69 -16.33
N ARG A 281 2.46 8.61 -16.72
CA ARG A 281 3.71 8.88 -15.98
C ARG A 281 3.45 9.84 -14.84
N LEU A 282 2.87 9.32 -13.78
CA LEU A 282 2.59 10.09 -12.57
C LEU A 282 3.80 10.10 -11.64
N ARG A 283 4.22 11.31 -11.28
CA ARG A 283 5.09 11.77 -10.18
C ARG A 283 6.46 11.09 -9.98
N ARG A 284 6.60 9.78 -10.17
CA ARG A 284 7.77 9.01 -9.71
C ARG A 284 9.09 9.40 -10.34
N ASP A 285 9.05 10.00 -11.53
CA ASP A 285 10.24 10.35 -12.31
C ASP A 285 10.26 11.85 -12.73
N LEU A 286 9.42 12.69 -12.13
CA LEU A 286 9.48 14.13 -12.41
C LEU A 286 10.69 14.74 -11.70
N PRO A 287 11.51 15.55 -12.39
CA PRO A 287 12.58 16.31 -11.74
C PRO A 287 12.04 17.19 -10.60
N ASP A 288 12.83 17.35 -9.53
CA ASP A 288 12.43 18.14 -8.35
C ASP A 288 12.11 19.61 -8.69
N ASP A 289 12.70 20.16 -9.76
CA ASP A 289 12.43 21.51 -10.25
C ASP A 289 11.13 21.63 -11.07
N HIS A 290 10.47 20.51 -11.38
CA HIS A 290 9.20 20.48 -12.10
C HIS A 290 8.09 21.16 -11.28
N ARG A 291 7.26 21.98 -11.94
CA ARG A 291 6.20 22.79 -11.30
C ARG A 291 5.28 21.96 -10.40
N VAL A 292 4.88 20.77 -10.85
CA VAL A 292 4.01 19.84 -10.09
C VAL A 292 4.70 19.29 -8.84
N ALA A 293 6.01 19.01 -8.90
CA ALA A 293 6.78 18.54 -7.74
C ALA A 293 6.86 19.63 -6.67
N ARG A 294 7.19 20.87 -7.08
CA ARG A 294 7.21 22.02 -6.17
C ARG A 294 5.85 22.32 -5.52
N LEU A 295 4.77 22.25 -6.29
CA LEU A 295 3.41 22.40 -5.77
C LEU A 295 3.09 21.33 -4.72
N GLN A 296 3.45 20.09 -5.02
CA GLN A 296 3.23 18.97 -4.12
C GLN A 296 3.97 19.17 -2.79
N ASP A 297 5.24 19.59 -2.85
CA ASP A 297 6.04 19.86 -1.64
C ASP A 297 5.39 20.94 -0.75
N VAL A 298 4.84 21.98 -1.37
CA VAL A 298 4.11 23.05 -0.66
C VAL A 298 2.85 22.49 0.03
N ILE A 299 2.07 21.66 -0.67
CA ILE A 299 0.88 21.02 -0.08
C ILE A 299 1.26 20.05 1.06
N GLU A 300 2.28 19.21 0.87
CA GLU A 300 2.74 18.28 1.91
C GLU A 300 3.24 19.04 3.15
N ARG A 301 4.01 20.12 2.95
CA ARG A 301 4.47 21.00 4.03
C ARG A 301 3.30 21.62 4.79
N GLY A 302 2.34 22.21 4.08
CA GLY A 302 1.17 22.87 4.69
C GLY A 302 0.30 21.88 5.48
N LEU A 303 0.05 20.69 4.93
CA LEU A 303 -0.71 19.65 5.63
C LEU A 303 0.03 19.16 6.88
N ARG A 304 1.34 18.91 6.81
CA ARG A 304 2.15 18.49 7.97
C ARG A 304 2.18 19.54 9.09
N ALA A 305 2.11 20.82 8.75
CA ALA A 305 2.12 21.90 9.73
C ALA A 305 0.84 21.93 10.59
N HIS A 306 -0.29 21.48 10.05
CA HIS A 306 -1.61 21.67 10.66
C HIS A 306 -2.34 20.40 11.04
N VAL A 307 -1.79 19.23 10.74
CA VAL A 307 -2.30 17.95 11.27
C VAL A 307 -2.07 17.87 12.78
N ARG A 308 -3.10 17.45 13.50
CA ARG A 308 -3.00 17.23 14.95
C ARG A 308 -2.14 16.00 15.24
N PRO A 309 -1.51 15.90 16.41
CA PRO A 309 -0.78 14.70 16.79
C PRO A 309 -1.66 13.44 16.70
N GLY A 310 -1.23 12.46 15.90
CA GLY A 310 -1.97 11.22 15.63
C GLY A 310 -3.10 11.34 14.60
N GLU A 311 -3.32 12.52 13.99
CA GLU A 311 -4.27 12.69 12.91
C GLU A 311 -3.74 12.09 11.61
N GLN A 312 -4.58 11.33 10.92
CA GLN A 312 -4.27 10.74 9.62
C GLN A 312 -4.80 11.60 8.48
N LEU A 313 -4.08 11.57 7.36
CA LEU A 313 -4.52 12.11 6.08
C LEU A 313 -5.10 11.02 5.20
N TYR A 314 -6.03 11.42 4.35
CA TYR A 314 -6.76 10.56 3.44
C TYR A 314 -6.51 11.03 2.02
N SER A 315 -5.85 10.17 1.25
CA SER A 315 -5.64 10.31 -0.18
C SER A 315 -6.72 9.48 -0.87
N VAL A 316 -7.61 10.13 -1.62
CA VAL A 316 -8.81 9.49 -2.17
C VAL A 316 -8.97 9.90 -3.62
N SER A 317 -9.16 8.92 -4.49
CA SER A 317 -9.53 9.13 -5.88
C SER A 317 -10.98 8.71 -6.11
N TRP A 318 -11.56 9.13 -7.24
CA TRP A 318 -12.95 8.76 -7.57
C TRP A 318 -13.09 7.29 -7.98
N TRP A 319 -12.10 6.71 -8.67
CA TRP A 319 -12.17 5.34 -9.19
C TRP A 319 -11.01 4.42 -8.75
N HIS A 320 -9.88 4.97 -8.31
CA HIS A 320 -8.75 4.17 -7.84
C HIS A 320 -8.75 3.97 -6.31
N GLN A 321 -7.74 3.23 -5.86
CA GLN A 321 -7.45 2.96 -4.47
C GLN A 321 -7.16 4.27 -3.72
N GLY A 322 -7.69 4.39 -2.50
CA GLY A 322 -7.31 5.44 -1.57
C GLY A 322 -6.29 4.95 -0.55
N TYR A 323 -5.72 5.87 0.22
CA TYR A 323 -4.82 5.59 1.34
C TYR A 323 -5.20 6.45 2.53
N ARG A 324 -5.14 5.88 3.73
CA ARG A 324 -4.99 6.66 4.97
C ARG A 324 -3.55 6.54 5.42
N PHE A 325 -2.99 7.60 5.94
CA PHE A 325 -1.61 7.59 6.38
C PHE A 325 -1.35 8.62 7.47
N ASP A 326 -0.39 8.32 8.33
CA ASP A 326 0.16 9.26 9.28
C ASP A 326 1.22 10.12 8.56
N PRO A 327 0.96 11.43 8.35
CA PRO A 327 1.88 12.31 7.65
C PRO A 327 3.24 12.42 8.35
N THR A 328 3.33 12.19 9.67
CA THR A 328 4.60 12.25 10.41
C THR A 328 5.47 11.00 10.21
N CYS A 329 4.87 9.92 9.74
CA CYS A 329 5.51 8.61 9.57
C CYS A 329 5.76 8.24 8.09
N VAL A 330 5.67 9.18 7.15
CA VAL A 330 5.91 8.97 5.72
C VAL A 330 6.87 10.02 5.13
N GLY A 331 7.53 9.71 4.02
CA GLY A 331 8.36 10.63 3.24
C GLY A 331 9.75 10.91 3.82
N GLY A 332 10.06 10.46 5.04
CA GLY A 332 11.39 10.54 5.65
C GLY A 332 12.29 9.33 5.36
N PRO A 333 13.60 9.41 5.71
CA PRO A 333 14.52 8.29 5.57
C PRO A 333 14.04 7.03 6.30
N GLY A 334 13.93 5.92 5.56
CA GLY A 334 13.47 4.63 6.10
C GLY A 334 11.97 4.54 6.38
N GLN A 335 11.19 5.57 6.03
CA GLN A 335 9.73 5.55 6.08
C GLN A 335 9.12 5.15 4.72
N PRO A 336 7.87 4.67 4.68
CA PRO A 336 7.13 4.57 3.44
C PRO A 336 7.09 5.91 2.69
N THR A 337 7.03 5.85 1.36
CA THR A 337 6.82 7.05 0.55
C THR A 337 5.48 7.69 0.88
N TRP A 338 5.42 9.03 0.81
CA TRP A 338 4.15 9.75 0.92
C TRP A 338 3.17 9.27 -0.16
N PRO A 339 1.99 8.72 0.21
CA PRO A 339 1.09 8.10 -0.77
C PRO A 339 0.14 9.11 -1.45
N GLY A 340 -0.03 10.31 -0.87
CA GLY A 340 -0.93 11.32 -1.43
C GLY A 340 -0.34 12.06 -2.64
N VAL A 341 -1.21 12.46 -3.57
CA VAL A 341 -0.85 13.41 -4.64
C VAL A 341 -1.80 14.61 -4.61
N ALA A 342 -1.32 15.77 -5.03
CA ALA A 342 -2.12 16.98 -5.14
C ALA A 342 -2.89 17.01 -6.47
N CYS A 343 -2.35 16.39 -7.52
CA CYS A 343 -3.00 16.26 -8.83
C CYS A 343 -2.65 14.93 -9.51
N TRP A 344 -3.57 14.41 -10.34
CA TRP A 344 -3.42 13.14 -11.06
C TRP A 344 -4.18 13.20 -12.40
N GLU A 345 -3.56 12.75 -13.50
CA GLU A 345 -4.20 12.79 -14.83
C GLU A 345 -5.46 11.92 -14.88
N GLY A 346 -6.55 12.48 -15.44
CA GLY A 346 -7.75 11.72 -15.80
C GLY A 346 -8.72 11.40 -14.66
N GLU A 347 -8.43 11.79 -13.41
CA GLU A 347 -9.33 11.52 -12.26
C GLU A 347 -9.43 12.65 -11.24
N TYR A 348 -10.59 12.74 -10.58
CA TYR A 348 -10.70 13.56 -9.38
C TYR A 348 -9.86 12.96 -8.27
N TYR A 349 -9.09 13.83 -7.63
CA TYR A 349 -8.24 13.44 -6.52
C TYR A 349 -8.44 14.38 -5.34
N LYS A 350 -8.36 13.80 -4.14
CA LYS A 350 -8.64 14.48 -2.89
C LYS A 350 -7.55 14.11 -1.89
N LEU A 351 -6.98 15.11 -1.25
CA LEU A 351 -6.07 14.90 -0.12
C LEU A 351 -6.64 15.63 1.09
N LEU A 352 -7.15 14.88 2.06
CA LEU A 352 -8.13 15.35 3.04
C LEU A 352 -7.71 14.98 4.46
N THR A 353 -8.14 15.80 5.41
CA THR A 353 -8.33 15.40 6.81
C THR A 353 -9.62 14.57 6.94
N ARG A 354 -9.72 13.68 7.94
CA ARG A 354 -10.93 12.84 8.12
C ARG A 354 -12.18 13.66 8.36
N ASP A 355 -12.07 14.78 9.09
CA ASP A 355 -13.17 15.67 9.43
C ASP A 355 -13.47 16.73 8.36
N LEU A 356 -12.80 16.64 7.20
CA LEU A 356 -12.98 17.53 6.05
C LEU A 356 -12.74 19.01 6.37
N ARG A 357 -12.02 19.34 7.45
CA ARG A 357 -11.74 20.74 7.83
C ARG A 357 -10.74 21.42 6.89
N MET A 358 -9.84 20.64 6.29
CA MET A 358 -8.83 21.12 5.36
C MET A 358 -8.44 20.03 4.37
N GLY A 359 -7.98 20.45 3.20
CA GLY A 359 -7.47 19.55 2.18
C GLY A 359 -7.36 20.18 0.80
N THR A 360 -7.19 19.32 -0.19
CA THR A 360 -7.18 19.68 -1.61
C THR A 360 -8.19 18.89 -2.40
N PHE A 361 -8.68 19.49 -3.48
CA PHE A 361 -9.51 18.87 -4.50
C PHE A 361 -8.96 19.20 -5.88
N TRP A 362 -8.57 18.17 -6.63
CA TRP A 362 -8.09 18.26 -7.99
C TRP A 362 -9.18 17.91 -8.99
N HIS A 363 -9.38 18.79 -9.96
CA HIS A 363 -10.28 18.60 -11.08
C HIS A 363 -9.50 18.36 -12.38
N PRO A 364 -9.53 17.15 -12.95
CA PRO A 364 -8.66 16.82 -14.08
C PRO A 364 -9.07 17.53 -15.38
N TRP A 365 -10.37 17.76 -15.62
CA TRP A 365 -10.86 18.41 -16.84
C TRP A 365 -10.87 19.94 -16.81
N GLU A 366 -11.08 20.56 -15.64
CA GLU A 366 -10.89 22.00 -15.44
C GLU A 366 -9.41 22.35 -15.23
N GLU A 367 -8.55 21.34 -15.04
CA GLU A 367 -7.14 21.47 -14.65
C GLU A 367 -6.94 22.40 -13.45
N SER A 368 -7.87 22.30 -12.49
CA SER A 368 -7.92 23.19 -11.33
C SER A 368 -7.59 22.45 -10.04
N LEU A 369 -6.87 23.14 -9.15
CA LEU A 369 -6.60 22.68 -7.78
C LEU A 369 -7.25 23.64 -6.81
N CYS A 370 -8.31 23.18 -6.14
CA CYS A 370 -8.91 23.86 -4.99
C CYS A 370 -8.18 23.43 -3.72
N VAL A 371 -7.71 24.39 -2.93
CA VAL A 371 -7.19 24.18 -1.58
C VAL A 371 -8.15 24.85 -0.60
N PHE A 372 -8.52 24.17 0.47
CA PHE A 372 -9.46 24.68 1.45
C PHE A 372 -9.01 24.40 2.88
N GLY A 373 -9.54 25.19 3.82
CA GLY A 373 -9.15 25.21 5.22
C GLY A 373 -8.25 26.40 5.52
N ALA A 374 -8.72 27.34 6.35
CA ALA A 374 -8.01 28.59 6.66
C ALA A 374 -6.57 28.39 7.17
N GLU A 375 -6.33 27.38 8.00
CA GLU A 375 -5.00 27.03 8.52
C GLU A 375 -4.05 26.61 7.38
N LEU A 376 -4.52 25.71 6.51
CA LEU A 376 -3.75 25.26 5.36
C LEU A 376 -3.45 26.40 4.40
N LEU A 377 -4.45 27.23 4.07
CA LEU A 377 -4.29 28.39 3.17
C LEU A 377 -3.26 29.38 3.70
N THR A 378 -3.24 29.65 5.00
CA THR A 378 -2.24 30.54 5.63
C THR A 378 -0.81 30.08 5.36
N GLU A 379 -0.56 28.78 5.20
CA GLU A 379 0.77 28.23 4.95
C GLU A 379 1.15 28.16 3.48
N VAL A 380 0.18 27.98 2.58
CA VAL A 380 0.46 27.56 1.20
C VAL A 380 0.09 28.58 0.14
N GLU A 381 -0.78 29.54 0.44
CA GLU A 381 -1.39 30.39 -0.58
C GLU A 381 -0.36 31.22 -1.37
N ASP A 382 0.57 31.88 -0.68
CA ASP A 382 1.61 32.71 -1.30
C ASP A 382 2.53 31.88 -2.19
N ASP A 383 2.97 30.72 -1.70
CA ASP A 383 3.83 29.80 -2.43
C ASP A 383 3.12 29.21 -3.66
N LEU A 384 1.87 28.77 -3.51
CA LEU A 384 1.08 28.24 -4.61
C LEU A 384 0.79 29.33 -5.66
N THR A 385 0.50 30.56 -5.23
CA THR A 385 0.33 31.69 -6.14
C THR A 385 1.62 32.01 -6.89
N ALA A 386 2.79 31.90 -6.23
CA ALA A 386 4.08 32.05 -6.89
C ALA A 386 4.38 30.93 -7.91
N ILE A 387 3.86 29.71 -7.69
CA ILE A 387 4.06 28.54 -8.57
C ILE A 387 3.07 28.52 -9.73
N LEU A 388 1.80 28.78 -9.45
CA LEU A 388 0.66 28.60 -10.37
C LEU A 388 0.20 29.90 -11.02
N GLY A 389 0.59 31.04 -10.46
CA GLY A 389 0.18 32.34 -10.94
C GLY A 389 -1.22 32.72 -10.45
N THR A 390 -2.04 33.21 -11.38
CA THR A 390 -3.32 33.86 -11.05
C THR A 390 -4.32 32.88 -10.45
N VAL A 391 -4.90 33.29 -9.31
CA VAL A 391 -6.03 32.62 -8.68
C VAL A 391 -7.23 32.61 -9.62
N MET A 392 -7.90 31.46 -9.77
CA MET A 392 -9.17 31.33 -10.49
C MET A 392 -10.34 31.75 -9.62
N ARG A 393 -10.41 31.19 -8.40
CA ARG A 393 -11.53 31.41 -7.48
C ARG A 393 -11.08 31.60 -6.05
N ARG A 394 -11.88 32.35 -5.29
CA ARG A 394 -11.80 32.46 -3.82
C ARG A 394 -13.18 32.22 -3.24
N GLY A 395 -13.28 31.28 -2.31
CA GLY A 395 -14.56 30.93 -1.70
C GLY A 395 -15.62 30.52 -2.72
N GLY A 396 -15.23 29.79 -3.78
CA GLY A 396 -16.10 29.39 -4.88
C GLY A 396 -16.45 30.49 -5.89
N ARG A 397 -15.90 31.71 -5.75
CA ARG A 397 -16.22 32.84 -6.65
C ARG A 397 -15.05 33.19 -7.55
N ASN A 398 -15.32 33.33 -8.86
CA ASN A 398 -14.31 33.72 -9.84
C ASN A 398 -13.68 35.08 -9.49
N VAL A 399 -12.34 35.13 -9.54
CA VAL A 399 -11.58 36.38 -9.35
C VAL A 399 -11.04 36.89 -10.69
N GLY A 400 -11.93 37.53 -11.45
CA GLY A 400 -11.64 38.57 -12.43
C GLY A 400 -10.71 38.33 -13.63
N ASN A 401 -9.89 37.28 -13.73
CA ASN A 401 -8.81 37.23 -14.73
C ASN A 401 -8.45 35.83 -15.29
N VAL A 402 -9.32 34.82 -15.17
CA VAL A 402 -9.10 33.51 -15.82
C VAL A 402 -10.25 33.16 -16.74
N TRP A 403 -9.92 32.74 -17.97
CA TRP A 403 -10.84 32.13 -18.93
C TRP A 403 -11.53 30.95 -18.25
N THR A 404 -12.73 31.17 -17.74
CA THR A 404 -13.64 30.09 -17.38
C THR A 404 -14.57 29.92 -18.57
N TYR A 405 -14.69 28.70 -19.08
CA TYR A 405 -15.77 28.36 -20.00
C TYR A 405 -17.07 28.56 -19.23
N GLU A 406 -17.74 29.69 -19.43
CA GLU A 406 -19.10 29.87 -18.97
C GLU A 406 -19.94 28.76 -19.61
N SER A 407 -20.47 27.87 -18.78
CA SER A 407 -21.53 26.97 -19.21
C SER A 407 -22.78 27.84 -19.36
N GLU A 408 -23.07 28.27 -20.58
CA GLU A 408 -24.37 28.86 -20.92
C GLU A 408 -25.46 27.82 -20.65
N GLY A 409 -26.06 27.89 -19.46
CA GLY A 409 -27.34 27.26 -19.18
C GLY A 409 -28.42 27.95 -20.00
N GLY A 410 -28.81 27.36 -21.13
CA GLY A 410 -30.05 27.70 -21.82
C GLY A 410 -31.28 27.16 -21.06
N PRO A 411 -32.43 27.84 -21.16
CA PRO A 411 -33.63 27.61 -20.34
C PRO A 411 -34.34 26.26 -20.54
#